data_AF-A0ABD6DBY0-F1
#
_entry.id   AF-A0ABD6DBY0-F1
#
_cell.length_a   1.000
_cell.length_b   1.000
_cell.length_c   1.000
_cell.angle_alpha   90.00
_cell.angle_beta   90.00
_cell.angle_gamma   90.00
#
_symmetry.space_group_name_H-M   'P 1'
#
loop_
_entity.id
_entity.type
_entity.pdbx_description
1 polymer ?
#
loop_
_entity_poly.entity_id
_entity_poly.type
_entity_poly.pdbx_seq_one_letter_code
_entity_poly.pdbx_strand_id
1 'polypeptide(L)'
;MLINTLVEPGRHHGNRSNHLVFVLLKAEKHGLNRIEPEPYTCECGIILTPEVLDRGDESKNSWPNCKSWRDGGKKKCPECDEYPSIDREQHIRARGYEPTPKSQIKSVTQSQREAALEETDHTCITCNSKAEYVKRMVPPRYGGSRDVVNLAPLCNKHYKKYGHMFADVLHPEEWHQIHHLDWEGYVEALRDKYANGSNRLVNILDSLLDEGQPENPYPYID
;
A
#
# COMPACT_ATOMS: atom_id res chain seq x y z
N MET A 1 -10.34 0.47 9.72
CA MET A 1 -10.28 -0.42 10.92
C MET A 1 -9.13 -1.38 10.70
N LEU A 2 -8.23 -1.55 11.68
CA LEU A 2 -7.23 -2.61 11.63
C LEU A 2 -7.92 -3.95 11.84
N ILE A 3 -7.66 -4.91 10.96
CA ILE A 3 -8.19 -6.26 11.05
C ILE A 3 -7.14 -7.22 11.61
N ASN A 4 -5.91 -7.11 11.11
CA ASN A 4 -4.84 -8.02 11.44
C ASN A 4 -3.47 -7.36 11.23
N THR A 5 -2.44 -7.98 11.81
CA THR A 5 -1.05 -7.70 11.46
C THR A 5 -0.36 -8.97 11.02
N LEU A 6 0.40 -8.90 9.93
CA LEU A 6 1.12 -10.03 9.37
C LEU A 6 2.57 -9.66 9.04
N VAL A 7 3.40 -10.68 8.84
CA VAL A 7 4.83 -10.52 8.59
C VAL A 7 5.15 -10.95 7.17
N GLU A 8 5.48 -9.98 6.33
CA GLU A 8 6.04 -10.21 4.99
C GLU A 8 7.56 -10.43 5.10
N PRO A 9 8.08 -11.61 4.72
CA PRO A 9 9.51 -11.80 4.54
C PRO A 9 9.97 -11.06 3.28
N GLY A 10 10.98 -10.20 3.35
CA GLY A 10 11.42 -9.50 2.15
C GLY A 10 12.75 -8.77 2.27
N ARG A 11 13.67 -9.06 1.34
CA ARG A 11 14.84 -8.20 1.03
C ARG A 11 14.49 -7.04 0.07
N HIS A 12 13.22 -6.92 -0.31
CA HIS A 12 12.75 -6.11 -1.44
C HIS A 12 12.46 -4.64 -1.10
N HIS A 13 12.35 -4.29 0.18
CA HIS A 13 12.00 -2.94 0.63
C HIS A 13 13.09 -2.36 1.58
N GLY A 14 14.33 -2.31 1.10
CA GLY A 14 15.48 -1.70 1.78
C GLY A 14 16.21 -2.61 2.78
N ASN A 15 17.00 -2.03 3.70
CA ASN A 15 17.92 -2.73 4.60
C ASN A 15 17.26 -3.62 5.69
N ARG A 16 15.93 -3.80 5.70
CA ARG A 16 15.23 -4.65 6.67
C ARG A 16 14.64 -5.85 5.94
N SER A 17 14.91 -7.04 6.47
CA SER A 17 14.58 -8.31 5.82
C SER A 17 13.14 -8.79 6.03
N ASN A 18 12.36 -8.14 6.90
CA ASN A 18 10.96 -8.48 7.17
C ASN A 18 10.14 -7.21 7.37
N HIS A 19 8.86 -7.22 6.97
CA HIS A 19 7.93 -6.12 7.08
C HIS A 19 6.72 -6.52 7.91
N LEU A 20 6.33 -5.65 8.83
CA LEU A 20 5.05 -5.75 9.52
C LEU A 20 4.02 -5.03 8.66
N VAL A 21 3.03 -5.78 8.17
CA VAL A 21 1.95 -5.25 7.36
C VAL A 21 0.71 -5.06 8.24
N PHE A 22 0.18 -3.85 8.26
CA PHE A 22 -1.10 -3.53 8.89
C PHE A 22 -2.22 -3.76 7.87
N VAL A 23 -3.06 -4.77 8.08
CA VAL A 23 -4.19 -5.05 7.18
C VAL A 23 -5.42 -4.29 7.64
N LEU A 24 -5.94 -3.43 6.76
CA LEU A 24 -6.98 -2.47 7.05
C LEU A 24 -8.20 -2.76 6.20
N LEU A 25 -9.39 -2.79 6.80
CA LEU A 25 -10.65 -3.01 6.07
C LEU A 25 -11.13 -1.77 5.31
N LYS A 26 -10.73 -0.61 5.81
CA LYS A 26 -11.19 0.70 5.36
C LYS A 26 -10.17 1.71 5.85
N ALA A 27 -9.15 1.97 5.04
CA ALA A 27 -8.03 2.79 5.46
C ALA A 27 -8.35 4.30 5.49
N GLU A 28 -9.48 4.74 4.93
CA GLU A 28 -9.92 6.14 5.02
C GLU A 28 -10.23 6.56 6.45
N LYS A 29 -10.67 5.62 7.30
CA LYS A 29 -10.81 5.87 8.75
C LYS A 29 -9.49 6.22 9.43
N HIS A 30 -8.38 5.92 8.78
CA HIS A 30 -7.02 6.17 9.24
C HIS A 30 -6.38 7.39 8.55
N GLY A 31 -7.16 8.17 7.81
CA GLY A 31 -6.74 9.40 7.11
C GLY A 31 -6.32 9.20 5.66
N LEU A 32 -6.37 7.98 5.12
CA LEU A 32 -6.13 7.74 3.69
C LEU A 32 -7.20 8.46 2.86
N ASN A 33 -6.80 9.18 1.83
CA ASN A 33 -7.70 9.77 0.85
C ASN A 33 -7.50 9.07 -0.48
N ARG A 34 -8.59 8.55 -1.04
CA ARG A 34 -8.60 7.87 -2.33
C ARG A 34 -8.97 8.84 -3.44
N ILE A 35 -8.36 8.62 -4.60
CA ILE A 35 -8.63 9.31 -5.86
C ILE A 35 -8.67 8.26 -6.97
N GLU A 36 -9.18 8.64 -8.15
CA GLU A 36 -8.98 7.83 -9.34
C GLU A 36 -7.48 7.75 -9.65
N PRO A 37 -6.92 6.57 -9.98
CA PRO A 37 -5.52 6.43 -10.36
C PRO A 37 -5.13 7.39 -11.49
N GLU A 38 -4.10 8.20 -11.25
CA GLU A 38 -3.60 9.15 -12.24
C GLU A 38 -2.40 8.58 -13.01
N PRO A 39 -2.31 8.79 -14.34
CA PRO A 39 -1.13 8.41 -15.11
C PRO A 39 0.12 9.17 -14.68
N TYR A 40 1.28 8.55 -14.92
CA TYR A 40 2.57 9.20 -14.73
C TYR A 40 2.76 10.34 -15.72
N THR A 41 3.52 11.36 -15.33
CA THR A 41 3.92 12.45 -16.23
C THR A 41 5.44 12.44 -16.36
N CYS A 42 5.92 12.28 -17.60
CA CYS A 42 7.34 12.35 -17.91
C CYS A 42 7.90 13.77 -17.66
N GLU A 43 9.21 13.89 -17.44
CA GLU A 43 9.89 15.19 -17.33
C GLU A 43 9.72 16.05 -18.59
N CYS A 44 9.55 15.44 -19.77
CA CYS A 44 9.25 16.16 -21.02
C CYS A 44 7.79 16.66 -21.12
N GLY A 45 6.95 16.41 -20.11
CA GLY A 45 5.56 16.86 -20.03
C GLY A 45 4.53 15.87 -20.61
N ILE A 46 4.97 14.74 -21.13
CA ILE A 46 4.07 13.72 -21.70
C ILE A 46 3.39 12.90 -20.60
N ILE A 47 2.08 12.71 -20.75
CA ILE A 47 1.31 11.79 -19.92
C ILE A 47 1.59 10.36 -20.39
N LEU A 48 2.07 9.54 -19.47
CA LEU A 48 2.51 8.16 -19.67
C LEU A 48 1.45 7.18 -19.16
N THR A 49 0.36 7.05 -19.92
CA THR A 49 -0.60 5.95 -19.73
C THR A 49 0.04 4.62 -20.11
N PRO A 50 -0.52 3.47 -19.68
CA PRO A 50 -0.06 2.15 -20.14
C PRO A 50 0.07 2.05 -21.66
N GLU A 51 -0.92 2.54 -22.39
CA GLU A 51 -0.96 2.48 -23.85
C GLU A 51 0.08 3.40 -24.50
N VAL A 52 0.41 4.54 -23.89
CA VAL A 52 1.47 5.43 -24.38
C VAL A 52 2.84 4.77 -24.21
N LEU A 53 3.08 4.15 -23.05
CA LEU A 53 4.32 3.43 -22.78
C LEU A 53 4.46 2.19 -23.66
N ASP A 54 3.37 1.49 -23.95
CA ASP A 54 3.34 0.37 -24.90
C ASP A 54 3.71 0.83 -26.32
N ARG A 55 3.07 1.90 -26.84
CA ARG A 55 3.36 2.44 -28.18
C ARG A 55 4.80 2.92 -28.34
N GLY A 56 5.38 3.54 -27.31
CA GLY A 56 6.77 3.98 -27.36
C GLY A 56 7.75 2.84 -27.56
N ASP A 57 7.44 1.66 -27.03
CA ASP A 57 8.27 0.47 -27.20
C ASP A 57 7.95 -0.31 -28.49
N GLU A 58 6.72 -0.27 -29.02
CA GLU A 58 6.40 -0.81 -30.36
C GLU A 58 7.22 -0.14 -31.48
N SER A 59 7.63 1.12 -31.29
CA SER A 59 8.46 1.84 -32.24
C SER A 59 9.93 1.35 -32.31
N LYS A 60 10.34 0.41 -31.44
CA LYS A 60 11.71 -0.08 -31.33
C LYS A 60 11.94 -1.40 -32.09
N ASN A 61 13.06 -1.48 -32.81
CA ASN A 61 13.44 -2.58 -33.71
C ASN A 61 13.56 -3.99 -33.08
N SER A 62 13.48 -4.13 -31.75
CA SER A 62 13.69 -5.39 -31.01
C SER A 62 12.39 -6.08 -30.55
N TRP A 63 11.24 -5.55 -30.95
CA TRP A 63 9.93 -6.16 -30.74
C TRP A 63 9.70 -7.31 -31.75
N PRO A 64 9.08 -8.46 -31.38
CA PRO A 64 8.44 -8.83 -30.11
C PRO A 64 9.26 -9.78 -29.20
N ASN A 65 10.55 -10.01 -29.49
CA ASN A 65 11.32 -11.11 -28.87
C ASN A 65 12.14 -10.73 -27.63
N CYS A 66 11.99 -9.52 -27.08
CA CYS A 66 12.74 -9.09 -25.90
C CYS A 66 12.11 -9.62 -24.60
N LYS A 67 12.85 -10.37 -23.79
CA LYS A 67 12.35 -11.05 -22.58
C LYS A 67 11.91 -10.10 -21.46
N SER A 68 12.38 -8.85 -21.46
CA SER A 68 11.96 -7.79 -20.52
C SER A 68 10.56 -7.24 -20.81
N TRP A 69 9.92 -7.68 -21.90
CA TRP A 69 8.72 -7.05 -22.46
C TRP A 69 7.38 -7.66 -21.99
N ARG A 70 7.35 -8.96 -21.62
CA ARG A 70 6.10 -9.61 -21.15
C ARG A 70 5.85 -9.48 -19.65
N ASP A 71 6.91 -9.36 -18.86
CA ASP A 71 6.86 -9.58 -17.40
C ASP A 71 7.48 -8.42 -16.59
N GLY A 72 7.21 -7.16 -16.94
CA GLY A 72 7.52 -6.02 -16.05
C GLY A 72 8.90 -5.36 -16.22
N GLY A 73 9.41 -5.22 -17.44
CA GLY A 73 10.58 -4.35 -17.69
C GLY A 73 10.22 -2.86 -17.62
N LYS A 74 11.16 -2.03 -17.16
CA LYS A 74 10.99 -0.56 -17.11
C LYS A 74 10.77 0.00 -18.52
N LYS A 75 9.64 0.66 -18.74
CA LYS A 75 9.30 1.32 -20.02
C LYS A 75 9.84 2.75 -20.05
N LYS A 76 10.16 3.24 -21.25
CA LYS A 76 10.66 4.60 -21.48
C LYS A 76 9.58 5.47 -22.11
N CYS A 77 9.71 6.78 -21.94
CA CYS A 77 8.84 7.73 -22.65
C CYS A 77 9.09 7.64 -24.17
N PRO A 78 8.04 7.51 -25.01
CA PRO A 78 8.18 7.53 -26.47
C PRO A 78 8.86 8.79 -27.02
N GLU A 79 8.59 9.94 -26.42
CA GLU A 79 8.98 11.24 -26.99
C GLU A 79 10.44 11.60 -26.70
N CYS A 80 10.96 11.25 -25.52
CA CYS A 80 12.33 11.60 -25.14
C CYS A 80 13.25 10.39 -24.92
N ASP A 81 12.75 9.16 -25.02
CA ASP A 81 13.45 7.90 -24.73
C ASP A 81 14.11 7.85 -23.33
N GLU A 82 13.66 8.68 -22.39
CA GLU A 82 14.10 8.65 -21.00
C GLU A 82 13.20 7.75 -20.15
N TYR A 83 13.78 7.17 -19.10
CA TYR A 83 12.97 6.49 -18.10
C TYR A 83 12.14 7.50 -17.32
N PRO A 84 10.86 7.20 -17.00
CA PRO A 84 10.05 8.06 -16.17
C PRO A 84 10.76 8.30 -14.83
N SER A 85 11.04 9.57 -14.54
CA SER A 85 11.48 10.00 -13.21
C SER A 85 10.28 9.97 -12.29
N ILE A 86 10.17 8.91 -11.49
CA ILE A 86 8.99 8.66 -10.67
C ILE A 86 9.14 9.40 -9.35
N ASP A 87 8.62 10.61 -9.29
CA ASP A 87 8.52 11.29 -8.01
C ASP A 87 7.55 10.54 -7.08
N ARG A 88 7.77 10.69 -5.77
CA ARG A 88 7.00 9.98 -4.76
C ARG A 88 5.50 10.30 -4.85
N GLU A 89 5.13 11.52 -5.20
CA GLU A 89 3.73 11.93 -5.25
C GLU A 89 3.03 11.33 -6.47
N GLN A 90 3.68 11.34 -7.63
CA GLN A 90 3.20 10.61 -8.82
C GLN A 90 2.99 9.13 -8.53
N HIS A 91 3.95 8.47 -7.88
CA HIS A 91 3.81 7.06 -7.52
C HIS A 91 2.63 6.78 -6.59
N ILE A 92 2.29 7.73 -5.72
CA ILE A 92 1.14 7.62 -4.81
C ILE A 92 -0.17 7.88 -5.57
N ARG A 93 -0.22 8.85 -6.48
CA ARG A 93 -1.41 9.14 -7.31
C ARG A 93 -1.71 8.03 -8.30
N ALA A 94 -0.69 7.42 -8.90
CA ALA A 94 -0.83 6.27 -9.79
C ALA A 94 -1.43 5.03 -9.11
N ARG A 95 -1.38 4.98 -7.78
CA ARG A 95 -2.00 3.95 -6.94
C ARG A 95 -3.39 4.35 -6.44
N GLY A 96 -3.94 5.47 -6.90
CA GLY A 96 -5.27 5.94 -6.50
C GLY A 96 -5.31 6.59 -5.12
N TYR A 97 -4.19 7.16 -4.64
CA TYR A 97 -4.14 7.86 -3.36
C TYR A 97 -3.74 9.32 -3.50
N GLU A 98 -4.34 10.19 -2.70
CA GLU A 98 -3.93 11.58 -2.60
C GLU A 98 -2.65 11.67 -1.73
N PRO A 99 -1.50 12.10 -2.30
CA PRO A 99 -0.28 12.23 -1.53
C PRO A 99 -0.34 13.43 -0.58
N THR A 100 0.29 13.28 0.58
CA THR A 100 0.55 14.44 1.45
C THR A 100 1.90 15.06 1.11
N PRO A 101 1.94 16.36 0.75
CA PRO A 101 3.18 17.07 0.48
C PRO A 101 4.13 16.99 1.67
N LYS A 102 5.45 16.85 1.42
CA LYS A 102 6.46 16.73 2.50
C LYS A 102 6.35 17.85 3.54
N SER A 103 6.10 19.07 3.09
CA SER A 103 5.95 20.27 3.94
C SER A 103 4.74 20.21 4.87
N GLN A 104 3.73 19.40 4.56
CA GLN A 104 2.50 19.27 5.35
C GLN A 104 2.54 18.07 6.30
N ILE A 105 3.54 17.19 6.18
CA ILE A 105 3.68 16.02 7.06
C ILE A 105 4.06 16.48 8.47
N LYS A 106 3.09 16.39 9.39
CA LYS A 106 3.29 16.65 10.82
C LYS A 106 3.77 15.40 11.53
N SER A 107 4.65 15.55 12.54
CA SER A 107 5.03 14.47 13.45
C SER A 107 3.90 14.11 14.42
N VAL A 108 3.94 12.88 14.96
CA VAL A 108 3.07 12.48 16.08
C VAL A 108 3.55 13.20 17.35
N THR A 109 2.65 13.81 18.11
CA THR A 109 3.00 14.48 19.37
C THR A 109 3.18 13.47 20.50
N GLN A 110 3.82 13.89 21.59
CA GLN A 110 3.97 13.04 22.78
C GLN A 110 2.61 12.66 23.38
N SER A 111 1.67 13.61 23.48
CA SER A 111 0.31 13.35 23.96
C SER A 111 -0.47 12.33 23.12
N GLN A 112 -0.32 12.39 21.80
CA GLN A 112 -0.95 11.41 20.89
C GLN A 112 -0.35 10.01 21.05
N ARG A 113 0.97 9.95 21.28
CA ARG A 113 1.66 8.68 21.54
C ARG A 113 1.20 8.07 22.86
N GLU A 114 1.09 8.86 23.91
CA GLU A 114 0.62 8.42 25.23
C GLU A 114 -0.82 7.90 25.13
N ALA A 115 -1.73 8.67 24.52
CA ALA A 115 -3.12 8.24 24.31
C ALA A 115 -3.23 6.91 23.54
N ALA A 116 -2.41 6.72 22.50
CA ALA A 116 -2.40 5.46 21.75
C ALA A 116 -1.87 4.26 22.56
N LEU A 117 -0.88 4.48 23.43
CA LEU A 117 -0.40 3.43 24.32
C LEU A 117 -1.46 3.10 25.38
N GLU A 118 -2.12 4.10 25.95
CA GLU A 118 -3.19 3.93 26.95
C GLU A 118 -4.41 3.17 26.40
N GLU A 119 -4.86 3.48 25.17
CA GLU A 119 -6.01 2.80 24.54
C GLU A 119 -5.79 1.28 24.34
N THR A 120 -4.54 0.83 24.37
CA THR A 120 -4.16 -0.58 24.22
C THR A 120 -3.57 -1.19 25.48
N ASP A 121 -3.74 -0.56 26.64
CA ASP A 121 -3.14 -0.99 27.92
C ASP A 121 -1.62 -1.22 27.81
N HIS A 122 -0.94 -0.39 27.03
CA HIS A 122 0.48 -0.51 26.69
C HIS A 122 0.85 -1.88 26.10
N THR A 123 -0.03 -2.50 25.32
CA THR A 123 0.24 -3.78 24.67
C THR A 123 0.59 -3.60 23.19
N CYS A 124 1.52 -4.41 22.71
CA CYS A 124 1.90 -4.41 21.30
C CYS A 124 0.79 -5.08 20.50
N ILE A 125 0.28 -4.36 19.50
CA ILE A 125 -0.86 -4.80 18.68
C ILE A 125 -0.63 -6.11 17.92
N THR A 126 0.62 -6.54 17.78
CA THR A 126 1.02 -7.75 17.04
C THR A 126 1.24 -8.97 17.93
N CYS A 127 1.70 -8.80 19.17
CA CYS A 127 2.12 -9.92 20.00
C CYS A 127 1.82 -9.79 21.50
N ASN A 128 1.03 -8.78 21.89
CA ASN A 128 0.56 -8.54 23.26
C ASN A 128 1.66 -8.31 24.31
N SER A 129 2.94 -8.29 23.93
CA SER A 129 4.04 -7.87 24.81
C SER A 129 3.97 -6.36 25.08
N LYS A 130 4.62 -5.87 26.13
CA LYS A 130 4.71 -4.43 26.42
C LYS A 130 5.09 -3.60 25.19
N ALA A 131 4.26 -2.61 24.84
CA ALA A 131 4.51 -1.61 23.82
C ALA A 131 5.28 -0.42 24.41
N GLU A 132 6.22 0.08 23.62
CA GLU A 132 7.04 1.24 23.99
C GLU A 132 7.03 2.30 22.88
N TYR A 133 6.66 1.91 21.66
CA TYR A 133 6.71 2.75 20.47
C TYR A 133 5.34 2.84 19.83
N VAL A 134 5.15 3.87 19.02
CA VAL A 134 3.94 4.07 18.22
C VAL A 134 4.33 4.31 16.77
N LYS A 135 3.63 3.65 15.86
CA LYS A 135 3.82 3.78 14.41
C LYS A 135 2.48 4.09 13.77
N ARG A 136 2.46 4.95 12.73
CA ARG A 136 1.24 5.11 11.92
C ARG A 136 1.02 3.89 11.05
N MET A 137 -0.20 3.35 11.07
CA MET A 137 -0.58 2.21 10.24
C MET A 137 -0.60 2.62 8.76
N VAL A 138 -1.42 3.60 8.40
CA VAL A 138 -1.32 4.32 7.14
C VAL A 138 -0.19 5.35 7.25
N PRO A 139 0.85 5.29 6.41
CA PRO A 139 1.95 6.24 6.46
C PRO A 139 1.51 7.68 6.12
N PRO A 140 2.18 8.71 6.66
CA PRO A 140 1.81 10.10 6.45
C PRO A 140 1.86 10.53 4.98
N ARG A 141 2.69 9.90 4.16
CA ARG A 141 2.82 10.24 2.74
C ARG A 141 1.53 9.94 1.95
N TYR A 142 0.70 9.03 2.45
CA TYR A 142 -0.61 8.67 1.88
C TYR A 142 -1.78 9.35 2.63
N GLY A 143 -1.56 10.42 3.38
CA GLY A 143 -2.62 11.06 4.18
C GLY A 143 -2.81 10.49 5.60
N GLY A 144 -2.09 9.43 5.96
CA GLY A 144 -2.21 8.77 7.25
C GLY A 144 -2.22 9.72 8.45
N SER A 145 -3.35 9.75 9.16
CA SER A 145 -3.62 10.70 10.23
C SER A 145 -2.73 10.46 11.43
N ARG A 146 -2.67 11.44 12.33
CA ARG A 146 -1.96 11.34 13.62
C ARG A 146 -2.91 11.05 14.78
N ASP A 147 -4.17 10.75 14.46
CA ASP A 147 -5.20 10.45 15.44
C ASP A 147 -5.01 9.02 15.94
N VAL A 148 -5.45 8.75 17.17
CA VAL A 148 -5.17 7.49 17.85
C VAL A 148 -5.60 6.27 17.03
N VAL A 149 -6.70 6.39 16.28
CA VAL A 149 -7.19 5.33 15.38
C VAL A 149 -6.14 4.84 14.39
N ASN A 150 -5.24 5.69 13.90
CA ASN A 150 -4.18 5.32 12.95
C ASN A 150 -2.84 4.99 13.64
N LEU A 151 -2.78 5.05 14.96
CA LEU A 151 -1.56 4.80 15.73
C LEU A 151 -1.54 3.36 16.23
N ALA A 152 -0.52 2.61 15.82
CA ALA A 152 -0.25 1.24 16.26
C ALA A 152 0.84 1.22 17.33
N PRO A 153 0.50 0.84 18.58
CA PRO A 153 1.43 0.50 19.65
C PRO A 153 2.27 -0.74 19.32
N LEU A 154 3.59 -0.60 19.40
CA LEU A 154 4.55 -1.65 19.07
C LEU A 154 5.61 -1.84 20.17
N CYS A 155 6.00 -3.09 20.39
CA CYS A 155 7.17 -3.40 21.19
C CYS A 155 8.48 -3.09 20.43
N ASN A 156 9.59 -3.06 21.15
CA ASN A 156 10.91 -2.77 20.59
C ASN A 156 11.27 -3.68 19.39
N LYS A 157 10.88 -4.96 19.43
CA LYS A 157 11.10 -5.92 18.33
C LYS A 157 10.36 -5.48 17.06
N HIS A 158 9.04 -5.28 17.12
CA HIS A 158 8.22 -4.94 15.96
C HIS A 158 8.46 -3.53 15.42
N TYR A 159 8.92 -2.60 16.27
CA TYR A 159 9.26 -1.25 15.81
C TYR A 159 10.65 -1.19 15.13
N LYS A 160 11.68 -1.80 15.73
CA LYS A 160 13.07 -1.63 15.24
C LYS A 160 13.49 -2.66 14.21
N LYS A 161 13.02 -3.91 14.30
CA LYS A 161 13.50 -5.00 13.42
C LYS A 161 12.73 -5.13 12.10
N TYR A 162 11.50 -4.61 12.04
CA TYR A 162 10.64 -4.77 10.88
C TYR A 162 10.52 -3.46 10.10
N GLY A 163 10.44 -3.51 8.77
CA GLY A 163 9.83 -2.45 7.99
C GLY A 163 8.33 -2.35 8.30
N HIS A 164 7.66 -1.29 7.86
CA HIS A 164 6.23 -1.10 8.10
C HIS A 164 5.53 -0.80 6.79
N MET A 165 4.47 -1.54 6.51
CA MET A 165 3.61 -1.42 5.34
C MET A 165 2.15 -1.48 5.80
N PHE A 166 1.24 -1.10 4.90
CA PHE A 166 -0.18 -1.32 5.09
C PHE A 166 -0.75 -2.00 3.85
N ALA A 167 -1.83 -2.73 4.03
CA ALA A 167 -2.64 -3.30 2.96
C ALA A 167 -4.08 -2.87 3.22
N ASP A 168 -4.74 -2.28 2.22
CA ASP A 168 -6.17 -2.04 2.28
C ASP A 168 -6.88 -3.22 1.60
N VAL A 169 -7.79 -3.87 2.33
CA VAL A 169 -8.56 -4.98 1.80
C VAL A 169 -9.37 -4.54 0.57
N LEU A 170 -9.87 -3.30 0.58
CA LEU A 170 -10.70 -2.76 -0.51
C LEU A 170 -9.89 -2.22 -1.70
N HIS A 171 -8.57 -2.35 -1.69
CA HIS A 171 -7.68 -2.11 -2.84
C HIS A 171 -6.87 -3.39 -3.12
N PRO A 172 -7.54 -4.44 -3.64
CA PRO A 172 -6.91 -5.71 -4.00
C PRO A 172 -5.61 -5.60 -4.80
N GLU A 173 -5.49 -4.61 -5.68
CA GLU A 173 -4.30 -4.40 -6.47
C GLU A 173 -3.07 -4.18 -5.59
N GLU A 174 -3.13 -3.48 -4.46
CA GLU A 174 -1.96 -3.25 -3.58
C GLU A 174 -1.37 -4.54 -2.99
N TRP A 175 -2.14 -5.62 -2.97
CA TRP A 175 -1.69 -6.90 -2.45
C TRP A 175 -0.65 -7.60 -3.33
N HIS A 176 -0.41 -7.13 -4.56
CA HIS A 176 0.71 -7.62 -5.39
C HIS A 176 2.08 -7.38 -4.73
N GLN A 177 2.20 -6.41 -3.82
CA GLN A 177 3.41 -6.15 -3.03
C GLN A 177 3.58 -7.11 -1.84
N ILE A 178 2.57 -7.94 -1.57
CA ILE A 178 2.55 -8.88 -0.45
C ILE A 178 2.63 -10.29 -1.02
N HIS A 179 3.84 -10.84 -1.13
CA HIS A 179 4.09 -12.03 -1.94
C HIS A 179 3.74 -13.35 -1.25
N HIS A 180 3.72 -13.37 0.09
CA HIS A 180 3.49 -14.59 0.86
C HIS A 180 2.02 -14.84 1.22
N LEU A 181 1.10 -13.98 0.79
CA LEU A 181 -0.32 -14.12 1.06
C LEU A 181 -1.16 -13.92 -0.19
N ASP A 182 -2.12 -14.82 -0.35
CA ASP A 182 -3.18 -14.69 -1.33
C ASP A 182 -4.24 -13.72 -0.81
N TRP A 183 -4.57 -12.71 -1.61
CA TRP A 183 -5.59 -11.72 -1.26
C TRP A 183 -6.98 -12.37 -1.23
N GLU A 184 -7.32 -13.17 -2.23
CA GLU A 184 -8.66 -13.75 -2.39
C GLU A 184 -8.96 -14.67 -1.21
N GLY A 185 -8.10 -15.64 -0.94
CA GLY A 185 -8.21 -16.52 0.22
C GLY A 185 -8.18 -15.80 1.56
N TYR A 186 -7.48 -14.65 1.67
CA TYR A 186 -7.54 -13.82 2.88
C TYR A 186 -8.92 -13.16 3.05
N VAL A 187 -9.51 -12.64 1.97
CA VAL A 187 -10.84 -12.02 1.97
C VAL A 187 -11.92 -13.07 2.26
N GLU A 188 -11.84 -14.26 1.66
CA GLU A 188 -12.73 -15.39 1.95
C GLU A 188 -12.68 -15.78 3.43
N ALA A 189 -11.48 -15.99 3.99
CA ALA A 189 -11.32 -16.34 5.39
C ALA A 189 -11.86 -15.24 6.33
N LEU A 190 -11.70 -13.97 5.94
CA LEU A 190 -12.25 -12.84 6.68
C LEU A 190 -13.79 -12.84 6.62
N ARG A 191 -14.35 -13.07 5.45
CA ARG A 191 -15.79 -13.14 5.21
C ARG A 191 -16.42 -14.26 6.03
N ASP A 192 -15.83 -15.44 6.03
CA ASP A 192 -16.31 -16.60 6.81
C ASP A 192 -16.22 -16.36 8.31
N LYS A 193 -15.15 -15.70 8.79
CA LYS A 193 -15.02 -15.30 10.20
C LYS A 193 -16.15 -14.38 10.65
N TYR A 194 -16.69 -13.55 9.76
CA TYR A 194 -17.78 -12.62 10.06
C TYR A 194 -19.16 -13.09 9.57
N ALA A 195 -19.28 -14.29 8.97
CA ALA A 195 -20.50 -14.83 8.38
C ALA A 195 -21.67 -14.92 9.37
N ASN A 196 -21.39 -15.22 10.64
CA ASN A 196 -22.39 -15.29 11.71
C ASN A 196 -22.67 -13.92 12.39
N GLY A 197 -22.13 -12.83 11.84
CA GLY A 197 -22.13 -11.51 12.44
C GLY A 197 -22.74 -10.42 11.56
N SER A 198 -21.94 -9.41 11.22
CA SER A 198 -22.43 -8.21 10.53
C SER A 198 -22.69 -8.46 9.04
N ASN A 199 -23.96 -8.61 8.67
CA ASN A 199 -24.39 -8.77 7.27
C ASN A 199 -23.82 -7.71 6.33
N ARG A 200 -23.62 -6.46 6.80
CA ARG A 200 -23.08 -5.39 5.96
C ARG A 200 -21.62 -5.63 5.57
N LEU A 201 -20.80 -6.17 6.49
CA LEU A 201 -19.40 -6.45 6.20
C LEU A 201 -19.30 -7.65 5.25
N VAL A 202 -20.06 -8.70 5.52
CA VAL A 202 -20.12 -9.89 4.66
C VAL A 202 -20.49 -9.49 3.23
N ASN A 203 -21.53 -8.66 3.04
CA ASN A 203 -21.92 -8.18 1.70
C ASN A 203 -20.81 -7.38 0.98
N ILE A 204 -20.02 -6.58 1.71
CA ILE A 204 -18.90 -5.84 1.12
C ILE A 204 -17.80 -6.81 0.66
N LEU A 205 -17.47 -7.82 1.47
CA LEU A 205 -16.46 -8.81 1.14
C LEU A 205 -16.93 -9.73 0.00
N ASP A 206 -18.20 -10.13 -0.01
CA ASP A 206 -18.81 -10.90 -1.11
C ASP A 206 -18.75 -10.12 -2.43
N SER A 207 -19.15 -8.83 -2.43
CA SER A 207 -19.07 -7.99 -3.63
C SER A 207 -17.63 -7.85 -4.15
N LEU A 208 -16.68 -7.74 -3.22
CA LEU A 208 -15.27 -7.62 -3.54
C LEU A 208 -14.69 -8.92 -4.12
N LEU A 209 -15.10 -10.08 -3.60
CA LEU A 209 -14.74 -11.39 -4.16
C LEU A 209 -15.34 -11.58 -5.57
N ASP A 210 -16.60 -11.15 -5.76
CA ASP A 210 -17.26 -11.19 -7.07
C ASP A 210 -16.57 -10.31 -8.12
N GLU A 211 -16.05 -9.14 -7.71
CA GLU A 211 -15.26 -8.23 -8.56
C GLU A 211 -13.87 -8.80 -8.88
N GLY A 212 -13.29 -9.58 -7.96
CA GLY A 212 -11.97 -10.18 -8.08
C GLY A 212 -10.82 -9.19 -7.85
N GLN A 213 -9.58 -9.65 -8.04
CA GLN A 213 -8.39 -8.80 -7.96
C GLN A 213 -8.17 -8.08 -9.31
N PRO A 214 -8.32 -6.75 -9.39
CA PRO A 214 -7.95 -5.99 -10.57
C PRO A 214 -6.43 -6.04 -10.77
N GLU A 215 -6.03 -5.98 -12.03
CA GLU A 215 -4.62 -5.93 -12.39
C GLU A 215 -3.97 -4.65 -11.85
N ASN A 216 -2.69 -4.73 -11.48
CA ASN A 216 -1.92 -3.51 -11.17
C ASN A 216 -1.95 -2.61 -12.42
N PRO A 217 -2.50 -1.38 -12.34
CA PRO A 217 -2.62 -0.52 -13.51
C PRO A 217 -1.26 -0.07 -14.08
N TYR A 218 -0.17 -0.21 -13.33
CA TYR A 218 1.18 0.18 -13.74
C TYR A 218 2.23 -0.91 -13.38
N PRO A 219 2.18 -2.11 -13.99
CA PRO A 219 3.03 -3.25 -13.61
C PRO A 219 4.52 -3.07 -13.99
N TYR A 220 4.86 -2.00 -14.71
CA TYR A 220 6.19 -1.72 -15.25
C TYR A 220 6.91 -0.56 -14.53
N ILE A 221 6.36 -0.05 -13.42
CA ILE A 221 6.86 1.15 -12.70
C ILE A 221 7.35 0.89 -11.25
N ASP A 222 7.34 -0.35 -10.78
CA ASP A 222 7.89 -0.72 -9.45
C ASP A 222 9.42 -0.89 -9.41
#